data_AF-A0A920NJP6-F1
#
_entry.id   AF-A0A920NJP6-F1
#
_cell.length_a   1.000
_cell.length_b   1.000
_cell.length_c   1.000
_cell.angle_alpha   90.00
_cell.angle_beta   90.00
_cell.angle_gamma   90.00
#
_symmetry.space_group_name_H-M   'P 1'
#
loop_
_entity.id
_entity.type
_entity.pdbx_description
1 polymer ?
#
loop_
_entity_poly.entity_id
_entity_poly.type
_entity_poly.pdbx_seq_one_letter_code
_entity_poly.pdbx_strand_id
1 'polypeptide(L)'
;MEPNGKETKQGSSGLDYGAGPGPALLHMMSRSGYVVQMYDPFFSTEIDVLNKTYDFIVCTETAEHFHNPSKDFEQFDQMLKPNGFLGVMTSFTDNVKKFEDWYYRRDPTHVSFYSTQTMHWIANKMNWHVDFMEDNIVIFF
;
A
#
# COMPACT_ATOMS: atom_id res chain seq x y z
N MET A 1 18.08 12.50 -5.83
CA MET A 1 18.01 12.73 -4.38
C MET A 1 17.86 11.36 -3.77
N GLU A 2 18.67 10.99 -2.78
CA GLU A 2 18.53 9.69 -2.15
C GLU A 2 17.12 9.56 -1.56
N PRO A 3 16.45 8.41 -1.72
CA PRO A 3 15.13 8.21 -1.15
C PRO A 3 15.27 8.34 0.36
N ASN A 4 14.35 9.07 1.03
CA ASN A 4 14.32 9.17 2.49
C ASN A 4 13.87 7.85 3.16
N GLY A 5 14.07 6.71 2.47
CA GLY A 5 13.69 5.38 2.88
C GLY A 5 14.51 4.94 4.07
N LYS A 6 13.91 4.97 5.25
CA LYS A 6 14.45 4.31 6.44
C LYS A 6 14.65 2.82 6.10
N GLU A 7 15.89 2.35 6.19
CA GLU A 7 16.22 0.96 5.87
C GLU A 7 15.52 0.00 6.85
N THR A 8 14.72 -0.92 6.32
CA THR A 8 14.24 -2.07 7.08
C THR A 8 15.36 -3.09 7.21
N LYS A 9 15.54 -3.61 8.43
CA LYS A 9 16.59 -4.59 8.73
C LYS A 9 16.01 -5.99 8.59
N GLN A 10 16.89 -6.98 8.40
CA GLN A 10 16.48 -8.38 8.55
C GLN A 10 15.80 -8.58 9.91
N GLY A 11 14.71 -9.35 9.92
CA GLY A 11 13.84 -9.53 11.08
C GLY A 11 12.76 -8.46 11.26
N SER A 12 12.74 -7.39 10.46
CA SER A 12 11.61 -6.44 10.45
C SER A 12 10.31 -7.16 10.11
N SER A 13 9.26 -6.79 10.84
CA SER A 13 7.91 -7.33 10.68
C SER A 13 7.13 -6.57 9.61
N GLY A 14 6.48 -7.29 8.71
CA GLY A 14 5.72 -6.74 7.60
C GLY A 14 4.30 -7.28 7.49
N LEU A 15 3.44 -6.53 6.81
CA LEU A 15 2.13 -6.98 6.36
C LEU A 15 2.02 -6.82 4.84
N ASP A 16 1.64 -7.87 4.15
CA ASP A 16 1.19 -7.85 2.76
C ASP A 16 -0.35 -7.76 2.75
N TYR A 17 -0.86 -6.56 2.47
CA TYR A 17 -2.29 -6.24 2.50
C TYR A 17 -2.87 -6.35 1.08
N GLY A 18 -3.82 -7.26 0.90
CA GLY A 18 -4.36 -7.64 -0.40
C GLY A 18 -3.50 -8.66 -1.14
N ALA A 19 -2.86 -9.58 -0.41
CA ALA A 19 -1.88 -10.52 -0.97
C ALA A 19 -2.45 -11.49 -2.05
N GLY A 20 -3.78 -11.59 -2.17
CA GLY A 20 -4.43 -12.48 -3.12
C GLY A 20 -4.13 -13.98 -2.88
N PRO A 21 -4.37 -14.84 -3.88
CA PRO A 21 -4.17 -16.29 -3.76
C PRO A 21 -2.71 -16.75 -3.92
N GLY A 22 -1.81 -15.88 -4.39
CA GLY A 22 -0.45 -16.23 -4.81
C GLY A 22 0.58 -15.23 -4.30
N PRO A 23 1.03 -15.35 -3.04
CA PRO A 23 1.78 -14.30 -2.38
C PRO A 23 3.27 -14.36 -2.73
N ALA A 24 3.60 -14.04 -3.99
CA ALA A 24 4.97 -13.99 -4.46
C ALA A 24 5.83 -13.03 -3.61
N LEU A 25 5.24 -11.90 -3.21
CA LEU A 25 5.90 -10.88 -2.40
C LEU A 25 6.26 -11.41 -1.00
N LEU A 26 5.34 -12.11 -0.34
CA LEU A 26 5.61 -12.83 0.91
C LEU A 26 6.84 -13.74 0.78
N HIS A 27 6.87 -14.59 -0.25
CA HIS A 27 7.96 -15.53 -0.45
C HIS A 27 9.30 -14.82 -0.70
N MET A 28 9.30 -13.73 -1.47
CA MET A 28 10.50 -12.93 -1.71
C MET A 28 10.99 -12.28 -0.41
N MET A 29 10.11 -11.64 0.35
CA MET A 29 10.47 -10.97 1.60
C MET A 29 10.93 -11.94 2.68
N SER A 30 10.28 -13.09 2.81
CA SER A 30 10.70 -14.14 3.76
C SER A 30 12.09 -14.67 3.45
N ARG A 31 12.42 -14.87 2.15
CA ARG A 31 13.77 -15.27 1.71
C ARG A 31 14.83 -14.21 2.00
N SER A 32 14.45 -12.94 1.99
CA SER A 32 15.31 -11.82 2.36
C SER A 32 15.44 -11.61 3.88
N GLY A 33 14.80 -12.46 4.70
CA GLY A 33 14.92 -12.46 6.15
C GLY A 33 13.88 -11.60 6.88
N TYR A 34 12.82 -11.16 6.21
CA TYR A 34 11.71 -10.43 6.85
C TYR A 34 10.65 -11.37 7.41
N VAL A 35 9.93 -10.93 8.45
CA VAL A 35 8.81 -11.67 9.04
C VAL A 35 7.51 -11.06 8.54
N VAL A 36 6.92 -11.64 7.51
CA VAL A 36 5.76 -11.05 6.84
C VAL A 36 4.49 -11.86 7.11
N GLN A 37 3.41 -11.17 7.48
CA GLN A 37 2.07 -11.71 7.56
C GLN A 37 1.26 -11.27 6.33
N MET A 38 0.15 -11.95 6.05
CA MET A 38 -0.73 -11.60 4.94
C MET A 38 -2.13 -11.30 5.43
N TYR A 39 -2.78 -10.38 4.73
CA TYR A 39 -4.20 -10.16 4.86
C TYR A 39 -4.83 -10.06 3.47
N ASP A 40 -5.93 -10.75 3.28
CA ASP A 40 -6.80 -10.59 2.12
C ASP A 40 -8.22 -11.05 2.52
N PRO A 41 -9.27 -10.26 2.24
CA PRO A 41 -10.63 -10.58 2.68
C PRO A 41 -11.20 -11.89 2.09
N PHE A 42 -10.58 -12.44 1.04
CA PHE A 42 -11.00 -13.68 0.38
C PHE A 42 -9.98 -14.81 0.54
N PHE A 43 -8.68 -14.51 0.55
CA PHE A 43 -7.61 -15.52 0.49
C PHE A 43 -6.79 -15.66 1.77
N SER A 44 -6.77 -14.66 2.65
CA SER A 44 -6.01 -14.66 3.92
C SER A 44 -6.80 -13.90 4.99
N THR A 45 -7.86 -14.52 5.48
CA THR A 45 -8.94 -13.87 6.23
C THR A 45 -8.67 -13.70 7.74
N GLU A 46 -7.43 -13.89 8.18
CA GLU A 46 -7.04 -13.80 9.59
C GLU A 46 -7.08 -12.34 10.06
N ILE A 47 -8.23 -11.89 10.56
CA ILE A 47 -8.47 -10.49 10.92
C ILE A 47 -7.57 -9.99 12.06
N ASP A 48 -7.07 -10.89 12.91
CA ASP A 48 -6.19 -10.56 14.03
C ASP A 48 -4.88 -9.90 13.59
N VAL A 49 -4.47 -10.10 12.33
CA VAL A 49 -3.30 -9.42 11.77
C VAL A 49 -3.52 -7.91 11.65
N LEU A 50 -4.76 -7.43 11.56
CA LEU A 50 -5.09 -6.01 11.49
C LEU A 50 -5.02 -5.30 12.85
N ASN A 51 -4.95 -6.07 13.95
CA ASN A 51 -4.80 -5.54 15.31
C ASN A 51 -3.33 -5.49 15.77
N LYS A 52 -2.39 -5.74 14.87
CA LYS A 52 -0.94 -5.74 15.13
C LYS A 52 -0.29 -4.52 14.49
N THR A 53 0.95 -4.23 14.91
CA THR A 53 1.76 -3.18 14.32
C THR A 53 2.99 -3.74 13.60
N TYR A 54 3.39 -3.06 12.52
CA TYR A 54 4.41 -3.52 11.58
C TYR A 54 5.47 -2.46 11.33
N ASP A 55 6.69 -2.92 11.01
CA ASP A 55 7.77 -2.04 10.57
C ASP A 55 7.57 -1.59 9.12
N PHE A 56 6.81 -2.34 8.32
CA PHE A 56 6.36 -1.92 7.01
C PHE A 56 5.04 -2.59 6.61
N ILE A 57 4.30 -1.95 5.73
CA ILE A 57 3.10 -2.51 5.09
C ILE A 57 3.27 -2.35 3.59
N VAL A 58 2.90 -3.36 2.83
CA VAL A 58 2.81 -3.30 1.37
C VAL A 58 1.37 -3.55 0.94
N CYS A 59 0.91 -2.77 -0.05
CA CYS A 59 -0.43 -2.81 -0.61
C CYS A 59 -0.27 -2.73 -2.13
N THR A 60 -0.24 -3.89 -2.78
CA THR A 60 0.08 -4.01 -4.21
C THR A 60 -1.16 -4.40 -5.00
N GLU A 61 -1.53 -3.58 -5.98
CA GLU A 61 -2.74 -3.75 -6.82
C GLU A 61 -3.98 -4.03 -5.96
N THR A 62 -4.19 -3.19 -4.96
CA THR A 62 -5.23 -3.38 -3.93
C THR A 62 -5.93 -2.07 -3.56
N ALA A 63 -5.21 -0.95 -3.53
CA ALA A 63 -5.78 0.34 -3.14
C ALA A 63 -6.92 0.80 -4.07
N GLU A 64 -6.85 0.47 -5.36
CA GLU A 64 -7.91 0.73 -6.34
C GLU A 64 -9.24 0.02 -6.02
N HIS A 65 -9.22 -1.00 -5.17
CA HIS A 65 -10.41 -1.74 -4.73
C HIS A 65 -11.00 -1.20 -3.42
N PHE A 66 -10.41 -0.16 -2.82
CA PHE A 66 -10.91 0.40 -1.57
C PHE A 66 -12.27 1.06 -1.74
N HIS A 67 -13.27 0.54 -1.03
CA HIS A 67 -14.61 1.14 -0.97
C HIS A 67 -14.66 2.34 -0.02
N ASN A 68 -13.76 2.41 0.96
CA ASN A 68 -13.67 3.54 1.87
C ASN A 68 -12.19 3.93 2.13
N PRO A 69 -11.52 4.52 1.13
CA PRO A 69 -10.09 4.79 1.20
C PRO A 69 -9.67 5.53 2.48
N SER A 70 -10.48 6.48 2.98
CA SER A 70 -10.17 7.18 4.24
C SER A 70 -9.97 6.20 5.39
N LYS A 71 -10.89 5.24 5.56
CA LYS A 71 -10.78 4.22 6.62
C LYS A 71 -9.63 3.26 6.38
N ASP A 72 -9.39 2.88 5.13
CA ASP A 72 -8.31 1.96 4.78
C ASP A 72 -6.94 2.59 5.09
N PHE A 73 -6.73 3.86 4.75
CA PHE A 73 -5.51 4.60 5.12
C PHE A 73 -5.41 4.90 6.63
N GLU A 74 -6.52 5.20 7.31
CA GLU A 74 -6.54 5.32 8.78
C GLU A 74 -6.18 4.00 9.48
N GLN A 75 -6.59 2.87 8.92
CA GLN A 75 -6.21 1.54 9.41
C GLN A 75 -4.70 1.31 9.22
N PHE A 76 -4.12 1.71 8.08
CA PHE A 76 -2.67 1.64 7.90
C PHE A 76 -1.92 2.48 8.93
N ASP A 77 -2.38 3.69 9.24
CA ASP A 77 -1.78 4.54 10.27
C ASP A 77 -1.75 3.86 11.66
N GLN A 78 -2.83 3.17 12.03
CA GLN A 78 -2.89 2.42 13.29
C GLN A 78 -1.99 1.18 13.31
N MET A 79 -1.75 0.58 12.15
CA MET A 79 -0.91 -0.62 12.00
C MET A 79 0.57 -0.29 11.80
N LEU A 80 0.95 0.94 11.49
CA LEU A 80 2.35 1.31 11.33
C LEU A 80 3.00 1.60 12.69
N LYS A 81 4.16 1.01 12.93
CA LYS A 81 5.02 1.43 14.04
C LYS A 81 5.60 2.82 13.78
N PRO A 82 6.02 3.55 14.82
CA PRO A 82 6.83 4.75 14.62
C PRO A 82 8.03 4.44 13.73
N ASN A 83 8.24 5.25 12.69
CA ASN A 83 9.28 5.07 11.68
C ASN A 83 9.06 3.91 10.69
N GLY A 84 7.91 3.24 10.69
CA GLY A 84 7.55 2.31 9.64
C GLY A 84 7.19 3.03 8.33
N PHE A 85 6.98 2.26 7.27
CA PHE A 85 6.54 2.81 5.98
C PHE A 85 5.40 2.00 5.36
N LEU A 86 4.61 2.65 4.51
CA LEU A 86 3.61 2.02 3.67
C LEU A 86 4.04 2.12 2.20
N GLY A 87 4.24 0.99 1.54
CA GLY A 87 4.42 0.91 0.10
C GLY A 87 3.10 0.62 -0.59
N VAL A 88 2.64 1.52 -1.45
CA VAL A 88 1.45 1.32 -2.29
C VAL A 88 1.88 1.19 -3.73
N MET A 89 1.43 0.13 -4.39
CA MET A 89 1.52 -0.02 -5.84
C MET A 89 0.11 -0.03 -6.42
N THR A 90 -0.22 0.96 -7.23
CA THR A 90 -1.50 1.10 -7.93
C THR A 90 -1.31 2.07 -9.09
N SER A 91 -2.04 1.91 -10.17
CA SER A 91 -1.94 2.88 -11.27
C SER A 91 -2.62 4.19 -10.86
N PHE A 92 -1.96 5.32 -11.09
CA PHE A 92 -2.53 6.66 -10.89
C PHE A 92 -2.34 7.54 -12.12
N THR A 93 -3.20 8.55 -12.28
CA THR A 93 -3.10 9.48 -13.40
C THR A 93 -3.48 10.90 -13.01
N ASP A 94 -2.65 11.86 -13.41
CA ASP A 94 -2.94 13.29 -13.27
C ASP A 94 -3.76 13.83 -14.45
N ASN A 95 -3.94 13.01 -15.50
CA ASN A 95 -4.64 13.41 -16.70
C ASN A 95 -6.13 13.11 -16.61
N VAL A 96 -6.86 13.96 -15.87
CA VAL A 96 -8.31 13.87 -15.69
C VAL A 96 -9.05 13.81 -17.03
N LYS A 97 -8.56 14.49 -18.08
CA LYS A 97 -9.20 14.50 -19.41
C LYS A 97 -9.15 13.14 -20.10
N LYS A 98 -8.16 12.31 -19.79
CA LYS A 98 -8.03 10.95 -20.32
C LYS A 98 -8.65 9.89 -19.43
N PHE A 99 -9.22 10.29 -18.28
CA PHE A 99 -9.76 9.34 -17.31
C PHE A 99 -10.83 8.46 -17.94
N GLU A 100 -11.76 9.04 -18.71
CA GLU A 100 -12.86 8.30 -19.37
C GLU A 100 -12.36 7.11 -20.21
N ASP A 101 -11.28 7.31 -20.96
CA ASP A 101 -10.68 6.32 -21.87
C ASP A 101 -9.64 5.41 -21.20
N TRP A 102 -9.26 5.71 -19.96
CA TRP A 102 -8.18 5.00 -19.28
C TRP A 102 -8.56 3.55 -19.01
N TYR A 103 -7.73 2.62 -19.50
CA TYR A 103 -8.02 1.18 -19.40
C TYR A 103 -8.22 0.73 -17.95
N TYR A 104 -7.49 1.33 -17.01
CA TYR A 104 -7.52 0.97 -15.59
C TYR A 104 -8.89 1.19 -14.95
N ARG A 105 -9.70 2.13 -15.45
CA ARG A 105 -11.07 2.34 -14.94
C ARG A 105 -12.13 1.44 -15.56
N ARG A 106 -11.75 0.59 -16.52
CA ARG A 106 -12.68 -0.32 -17.22
C ARG A 106 -12.91 -1.61 -16.45
N ASP A 107 -12.01 -1.96 -15.54
CA ASP A 107 -12.23 -3.05 -14.61
C ASP A 107 -13.29 -2.62 -13.58
N PRO A 108 -14.43 -3.33 -13.48
CA PRO A 108 -15.49 -2.95 -12.54
C PRO A 108 -15.12 -3.13 -11.07
N THR A 109 -14.02 -3.83 -10.77
CA THR A 109 -13.50 -3.98 -9.40
C THR A 109 -12.68 -2.76 -8.97
N HIS A 110 -12.23 -1.91 -9.92
CA HIS A 110 -11.51 -0.68 -9.61
C HIS A 110 -12.52 0.41 -9.28
N VAL A 111 -12.68 0.70 -7.99
CA VAL A 111 -13.70 1.61 -7.46
C VAL A 111 -13.11 2.90 -6.88
N SER A 112 -11.79 2.92 -6.68
CA SER A 112 -11.02 4.07 -6.23
C SER A 112 -9.88 4.36 -7.21
N PHE A 113 -9.65 5.64 -7.48
CA PHE A 113 -8.65 6.09 -8.45
C PHE A 113 -7.82 7.23 -7.87
N TYR A 114 -6.52 7.16 -8.11
CA TYR A 114 -5.56 8.06 -7.51
C TYR A 114 -4.86 8.92 -8.57
N SER A 115 -4.31 10.03 -8.10
CA SER A 115 -3.44 10.96 -8.82
C SER A 115 -2.30 11.33 -7.88
N THR A 116 -1.24 11.95 -8.39
CA THR A 116 -0.14 12.45 -7.53
C THR A 116 -0.68 13.45 -6.51
N GLN A 117 -1.64 14.29 -6.90
CA GLN A 117 -2.33 15.22 -6.01
C GLN A 117 -3.10 14.49 -4.89
N THR A 118 -3.79 13.40 -5.19
CA THR A 118 -4.48 12.59 -4.18
C THR A 118 -3.50 11.95 -3.21
N MET A 119 -2.36 11.42 -3.70
CA MET A 119 -1.34 10.82 -2.83
C MET A 119 -0.71 11.87 -1.90
N HIS A 120 -0.39 13.07 -2.41
CA HIS A 120 0.03 14.19 -1.55
C HIS A 120 -1.04 14.59 -0.53
N TRP A 121 -2.31 14.60 -0.92
CA TRP A 121 -3.40 14.92 -0.01
C TRP A 121 -3.51 13.88 1.12
N ILE A 122 -3.42 12.58 0.80
CA ILE A 122 -3.44 11.49 1.78
C ILE A 122 -2.27 11.65 2.76
N ALA A 123 -1.06 11.88 2.25
CA ALA A 123 0.12 12.08 3.09
C ALA A 123 -0.06 13.24 4.07
N ASN A 124 -0.51 14.40 3.57
CA ASN A 124 -0.79 15.56 4.43
C ASN A 124 -1.88 15.27 5.47
N LYS A 125 -2.93 14.52 5.09
CA LYS A 125 -4.04 14.17 5.97
C LYS A 125 -3.60 13.26 7.12
N MET A 126 -2.68 12.34 6.86
CA MET A 126 -2.13 11.40 7.85
C MET A 126 -0.87 11.92 8.55
N ASN A 127 -0.40 13.13 8.20
CA ASN A 127 0.88 13.68 8.67
C ASN A 127 2.07 12.76 8.32
N TRP A 128 2.03 12.19 7.11
CA TRP A 128 3.10 11.40 6.51
C TRP A 128 3.88 12.21 5.48
N HIS A 129 5.07 11.72 5.16
CA HIS A 129 5.79 12.09 3.94
C HIS A 129 5.42 11.14 2.80
N VAL A 130 5.60 11.58 1.55
CA VAL A 130 5.33 10.76 0.36
C VAL A 130 6.44 10.90 -0.66
N ASP A 131 6.99 9.78 -1.09
CA ASP A 131 7.97 9.65 -2.15
C ASP A 131 7.40 8.81 -3.30
N PHE A 132 7.61 9.26 -4.54
CA PHE A 132 7.20 8.55 -5.75
C PHE A 132 8.42 7.85 -6.34
N MET A 133 8.40 6.51 -6.41
CA MET A 133 9.54 5.72 -6.85
C MET A 133 9.47 5.37 -8.33
N GLU A 134 8.27 5.05 -8.81
CA GLU A 134 7.97 4.69 -10.21
C GLU A 134 6.57 5.22 -10.57
N ASP A 135 6.16 5.07 -11.83
CA ASP A 135 4.87 5.57 -12.35
C ASP A 135 3.63 5.01 -11.61
N ASN A 136 3.77 3.88 -10.90
CA ASN A 136 2.71 3.24 -10.13
C ASN A 136 3.11 2.90 -8.69
N ILE A 137 4.27 3.36 -8.20
CA ILE A 137 4.77 3.02 -6.85
C ILE A 137 4.96 4.29 -6.01
N VAL A 138 4.32 4.29 -4.85
CA VAL A 138 4.36 5.37 -3.87
C VAL A 138 4.74 4.80 -2.51
N ILE A 139 5.63 5.50 -1.79
CA ILE A 139 6.02 5.14 -0.42
C ILE A 139 5.65 6.28 0.52
N PHE A 140 4.96 5.95 1.61
CA PHE A 140 4.61 6.85 2.70
C PHE A 140 5.44 6.55 3.95
N PHE A 141 5.81 7.60 4.70
CA PHE A 141 6.65 7.53 5.92
C PHE A 141 6.12 8.37 7.07
#